data_AF-A0AAF1KLW4-F1
#
_entry.id   AF-A0AAF1KLW4-F1
#
_cell.length_a   1.000
_cell.length_b   1.000
_cell.length_c   1.000
_cell.angle_alpha   90.00
_cell.angle_beta   90.00
_cell.angle_gamma   90.00
#
_symmetry.space_group_name_H-M   'P 1'
#
loop_
_entity.id
_entity.type
_entity.pdbx_description
1 polymer ?
#
loop_
_entity_poly.entity_id
_entity_poly.type
_entity_poly.pdbx_seq_one_letter_code
_entity_poly.pdbx_strand_id
1 'polypeptide(L)'
;MTQTSPLRTSDLVDRLGVATHLAYTDGGYRELSATTNALGYLGIDHVRDEVTNPAFDPYGQAHFAQAAAAGIHFTFLVDGRVNPATEVARIHAIEQATRGAVTAIEGPNEVNNFPFSYQGQGGTAAAQAYMRDLFNAVQADPLLRDITVTGFTDYPNHASTSDASTIHPYAKNGDQPLARIQADMADQNAVDPGKPFFITETGYHTQINPTVGWEGVSEAVQAKLVLNTYMDGVLLGAKEVYVYELLDAYAGNTQEEHFGLFRLDNSPKPAATAIHNLTTILADTAGNAGSFATQALDLTVTNAPAAGHTLLTEKSNGSYQVITWAEPDIWNQDTNQAIAVGATNETIGFGRSFATVEVFDPLLGSSPIQILHNVNTVTVGVTDHPLIIQLSGATGGQAPVTVPVPPASPGISPSPSSNQPESLRSGPVDDVFYLGHNPDVLAAGIDAKTHYDNYGRFEGRNPDAYFDTAGYLGTYRDVAAAGMNPLDHYLIYGWREGRDPSAKFDGDAYLAANPDVAAAGMNPLVHFLAYGRAEGRHAFDDGLIN
;
A
#
# COMPACT_ATOMS: atom_id res chain seq x y z
N MET A 1 -17.17 5.69 -11.45
CA MET A 1 -18.00 5.08 -10.38
C MET A 1 -17.64 5.75 -9.05
N THR A 2 -18.60 6.08 -8.18
CA THR A 2 -18.32 6.82 -6.93
C THR A 2 -18.87 6.06 -5.73
N GLN A 3 -17.98 5.67 -4.80
CA GLN A 3 -18.36 5.08 -3.52
C GLN A 3 -18.39 6.17 -2.44
N THR A 4 -19.55 6.38 -1.80
CA THR A 4 -19.74 7.45 -0.79
C THR A 4 -19.74 6.96 0.66
N SER A 5 -19.77 5.63 0.87
CA SER A 5 -19.60 5.02 2.20
C SER A 5 -18.12 4.66 2.39
N PRO A 6 -17.44 5.18 3.43
CA PRO A 6 -16.02 4.95 3.59
C PRO A 6 -15.70 3.51 4.00
N LEU A 7 -14.65 2.95 3.38
CA LEU A 7 -13.89 1.86 3.98
C LEU A 7 -12.96 2.42 5.07
N ARG A 8 -12.53 1.57 6.01
CA ARG A 8 -11.36 1.93 6.81
C ARG A 8 -10.14 1.93 5.88
N THR A 9 -9.23 2.88 6.04
CA THR A 9 -8.05 2.91 5.16
C THR A 9 -7.18 1.68 5.36
N SER A 10 -7.06 1.17 6.60
CA SER A 10 -6.44 -0.14 6.89
C SER A 10 -7.11 -1.27 6.12
N ASP A 11 -8.45 -1.36 6.11
CA ASP A 11 -9.20 -2.36 5.33
C ASP A 11 -8.99 -2.26 3.82
N LEU A 12 -8.47 -1.15 3.30
CA LEU A 12 -8.04 -1.04 1.90
C LEU A 12 -6.63 -1.60 1.74
N VAL A 13 -5.70 -1.18 2.60
CA VAL A 13 -4.30 -1.62 2.57
C VAL A 13 -4.20 -3.14 2.74
N ASP A 14 -5.00 -3.72 3.65
CA ASP A 14 -5.05 -5.17 3.91
C ASP A 14 -5.54 -5.99 2.70
N ARG A 15 -6.10 -5.34 1.66
CA ARG A 15 -6.51 -6.03 0.41
C ARG A 15 -5.43 -6.03 -0.65
N LEU A 16 -4.36 -5.27 -0.46
CA LEU A 16 -3.27 -5.15 -1.42
C LEU A 16 -2.31 -6.29 -1.17
N GLY A 17 -2.28 -7.27 -2.07
CA GLY A 17 -1.39 -8.41 -2.00
C GLY A 17 -0.52 -8.57 -3.24
N VAL A 18 0.50 -9.40 -3.14
CA VAL A 18 1.40 -9.73 -4.26
C VAL A 18 1.63 -11.24 -4.32
N ALA A 19 1.68 -11.80 -5.52
CA ALA A 19 2.04 -13.20 -5.69
C ALA A 19 3.56 -13.38 -5.52
N THR A 20 3.94 -14.48 -4.88
CA THR A 20 5.33 -14.79 -4.57
C THR A 20 5.65 -16.26 -4.85
N HIS A 21 6.94 -16.61 -4.76
CA HIS A 21 7.41 -18.00 -4.82
C HIS A 21 8.42 -18.28 -3.69
N LEU A 22 8.03 -18.10 -2.42
CA LEU A 22 8.89 -18.34 -1.24
C LEU A 22 9.40 -19.79 -1.15
N ALA A 23 8.71 -20.70 -1.83
CA ALA A 23 9.11 -22.09 -2.07
C ALA A 23 10.41 -22.22 -2.90
N TYR A 24 10.73 -21.24 -3.74
CA TYR A 24 11.85 -21.39 -4.67
C TYR A 24 13.17 -21.29 -3.91
N THR A 25 13.95 -22.37 -4.03
CA THR A 25 15.29 -22.47 -3.46
C THR A 25 16.38 -21.96 -4.43
N ASP A 26 15.97 -21.41 -5.57
CA ASP A 26 16.81 -20.82 -6.60
C ASP A 26 16.20 -19.49 -7.13
N GLY A 27 16.85 -18.88 -8.13
CA GLY A 27 16.41 -17.59 -8.67
C GLY A 27 16.44 -16.44 -7.66
N GLY A 28 15.60 -15.43 -7.90
CA GLY A 28 15.46 -14.24 -7.06
C GLY A 28 14.86 -14.52 -5.67
N TYR A 29 14.07 -15.58 -5.53
CA TYR A 29 13.41 -15.96 -4.27
C TYR A 29 14.26 -16.87 -3.37
N ARG A 30 15.44 -17.32 -3.84
CA ARG A 30 16.33 -18.22 -3.07
C ARG A 30 16.67 -17.70 -1.68
N GLU A 31 16.75 -16.38 -1.52
CA GLU A 31 17.05 -15.73 -0.24
C GLU A 31 15.77 -15.09 0.29
N LEU A 32 15.21 -15.65 1.38
CA LEU A 32 13.99 -15.12 2.00
C LEU A 32 14.08 -13.62 2.32
N SER A 33 15.27 -13.15 2.73
CA SER A 33 15.47 -11.73 3.05
C SER A 33 15.20 -10.79 1.87
N ALA A 34 15.42 -11.24 0.62
CA ALA A 34 15.12 -10.43 -0.56
C ALA A 34 13.61 -10.20 -0.66
N THR A 35 12.82 -11.26 -0.52
CA THR A 35 11.36 -11.22 -0.50
C THR A 35 10.83 -10.37 0.65
N THR A 36 11.28 -10.58 1.89
CA THR A 36 10.78 -9.82 3.05
C THR A 36 11.16 -8.35 2.98
N ASN A 37 12.35 -8.01 2.46
CA ASN A 37 12.76 -6.62 2.27
C ASN A 37 11.93 -5.94 1.17
N ALA A 38 11.64 -6.65 0.08
CA ALA A 38 10.79 -6.16 -1.00
C ALA A 38 9.37 -5.89 -0.51
N LEU A 39 8.75 -6.81 0.23
CA LEU A 39 7.44 -6.65 0.86
C LEU A 39 7.42 -5.48 1.85
N GLY A 40 8.42 -5.39 2.73
CA GLY A 40 8.58 -4.28 3.66
C GLY A 40 8.76 -2.93 2.96
N TYR A 41 9.47 -2.88 1.82
CA TYR A 41 9.55 -1.69 0.99
C TYR A 41 8.18 -1.34 0.39
N LEU A 42 7.43 -2.30 -0.13
CA LEU A 42 6.09 -2.02 -0.67
C LEU A 42 5.09 -1.56 0.40
N GLY A 43 5.30 -1.89 1.67
CA GLY A 43 4.30 -1.73 2.72
C GLY A 43 3.13 -2.70 2.54
N ILE A 44 3.40 -3.87 1.95
CA ILE A 44 2.45 -4.96 1.72
C ILE A 44 2.91 -6.16 2.53
N ASP A 45 1.98 -6.78 3.25
CA ASP A 45 2.22 -7.97 4.06
C ASP A 45 1.35 -9.18 3.64
N HIS A 46 0.43 -9.01 2.69
CA HIS A 46 -0.38 -10.11 2.15
C HIS A 46 0.28 -10.70 0.91
N VAL A 47 0.51 -12.02 0.91
CA VAL A 47 1.09 -12.75 -0.22
C VAL A 47 0.26 -13.95 -0.63
N ARG A 48 0.29 -14.24 -1.92
CA ARG A 48 -0.23 -15.50 -2.47
C ARG A 48 0.92 -16.39 -2.87
N ASP A 49 0.89 -17.64 -2.42
CA ASP A 49 1.94 -18.62 -2.72
C ASP A 49 1.38 -20.05 -2.72
N GLU A 50 2.09 -20.98 -3.36
CA GLU A 50 1.71 -22.40 -3.38
C GLU A 50 2.21 -23.11 -2.11
N VAL A 51 1.36 -23.93 -1.49
CA VAL A 51 1.77 -24.72 -0.33
C VAL A 51 2.91 -25.66 -0.71
N THR A 52 4.05 -25.49 -0.06
CA THR A 52 5.25 -26.29 -0.38
C THR A 52 5.08 -27.74 0.00
N ASN A 53 5.64 -28.61 -0.84
CA ASN A 53 5.84 -30.01 -0.51
C ASN A 53 7.24 -30.23 0.08
N PRO A 54 7.38 -30.41 1.41
CA PRO A 54 8.69 -30.58 2.04
C PRO A 54 9.49 -31.82 1.59
N ALA A 55 8.86 -32.76 0.86
CA ALA A 55 9.58 -33.87 0.24
C ALA A 55 10.43 -33.44 -0.97
N PHE A 56 10.06 -32.35 -1.63
CA PHE A 56 10.75 -31.79 -2.81
C PHE A 56 11.46 -30.47 -2.50
N ASP A 57 11.03 -29.79 -1.44
CA ASP A 57 11.62 -28.54 -0.98
C ASP A 57 11.79 -28.55 0.55
N PRO A 58 12.96 -28.97 1.06
CA PRO A 58 13.21 -29.05 2.50
C PRO A 58 13.32 -27.68 3.18
N TYR A 59 13.35 -26.57 2.43
CA TYR A 59 13.53 -25.21 2.98
C TYR A 59 12.25 -24.37 2.95
N GLY A 60 11.36 -24.54 1.96
CA GLY A 60 10.18 -23.67 1.80
C GLY A 60 9.22 -23.66 2.99
N GLN A 61 9.03 -24.79 3.67
CA GLN A 61 8.24 -24.82 4.91
C GLN A 61 8.87 -23.95 6.02
N ALA A 62 10.20 -23.92 6.09
CA ALA A 62 10.90 -23.03 7.01
C ALA A 62 10.78 -21.55 6.57
N HIS A 63 10.79 -21.27 5.26
CA HIS A 63 10.59 -19.92 4.73
C HIS A 63 9.21 -19.38 5.08
N PHE A 64 8.13 -20.17 4.89
CA PHE A 64 6.79 -19.74 5.26
C PHE A 64 6.65 -19.46 6.75
N ALA A 65 7.19 -20.35 7.60
CA ALA A 65 7.16 -20.12 9.05
C ALA A 65 7.94 -18.85 9.47
N GLN A 66 9.09 -18.59 8.83
CA GLN A 66 9.90 -17.40 9.09
C GLN A 66 9.23 -16.12 8.59
N ALA A 67 8.64 -16.15 7.40
CA ALA A 67 7.88 -15.04 6.83
C ALA A 67 6.62 -14.74 7.66
N ALA A 68 5.87 -15.76 8.08
CA ALA A 68 4.74 -15.60 8.99
C ALA A 68 5.16 -14.94 10.30
N ALA A 69 6.28 -15.38 10.90
CA ALA A 69 6.82 -14.76 12.11
C ALA A 69 7.28 -13.30 11.90
N ALA A 70 7.56 -12.90 10.66
CA ALA A 70 7.87 -11.52 10.27
C ALA A 70 6.60 -10.68 9.94
N GLY A 71 5.40 -11.23 10.14
CA GLY A 71 4.13 -10.54 9.92
C GLY A 71 3.55 -10.70 8.52
N ILE A 72 4.06 -11.63 7.70
CA ILE A 72 3.49 -11.93 6.39
C ILE A 72 2.25 -12.83 6.54
N HIS A 73 1.20 -12.46 5.82
CA HIS A 73 -0.10 -13.12 5.74
C HIS A 73 -0.25 -13.84 4.40
N PHE A 74 -0.88 -15.02 4.40
CA PHE A 74 -0.89 -15.93 3.26
C PHE A 74 -2.30 -16.26 2.77
N THR A 75 -2.51 -16.09 1.47
CA THR A 75 -3.44 -16.93 0.69
C THR A 75 -2.67 -18.11 0.11
N PHE A 76 -2.98 -19.31 0.57
CA PHE A 76 -2.29 -20.53 0.14
C PHE A 76 -3.00 -21.24 -0.99
N LEU A 77 -2.37 -21.31 -2.17
CA LEU A 77 -2.79 -22.12 -3.30
C LEU A 77 -2.43 -23.60 -3.05
N VAL A 78 -3.39 -24.50 -3.26
CA VAL A 78 -3.18 -25.95 -3.11
C VAL A 78 -2.88 -26.66 -4.44
N ASP A 79 -2.02 -27.68 -4.40
CA ASP A 79 -1.78 -28.56 -5.55
C ASP A 79 -2.85 -29.65 -5.63
N GLY A 80 -3.65 -29.63 -6.72
CA GLY A 80 -4.67 -30.64 -7.01
C GLY A 80 -4.15 -32.09 -7.10
N ARG A 81 -2.84 -32.28 -7.25
CA ARG A 81 -2.18 -33.59 -7.30
C ARG A 81 -1.83 -34.15 -5.92
N VAL A 82 -1.92 -33.33 -4.87
CA VAL A 82 -1.64 -33.72 -3.48
C VAL A 82 -2.95 -33.99 -2.74
N ASN A 83 -2.98 -34.99 -1.86
CA ASN A 83 -4.19 -35.27 -1.08
C ASN A 83 -4.63 -34.03 -0.26
N PRO A 84 -5.91 -33.60 -0.32
CA PRO A 84 -6.38 -32.42 0.39
C PRO A 84 -6.08 -32.42 1.90
N ALA A 85 -6.17 -33.58 2.55
CA ALA A 85 -5.85 -33.70 3.99
C ALA A 85 -4.37 -33.44 4.29
N THR A 86 -3.48 -33.74 3.33
CA THR A 86 -2.06 -33.41 3.43
C THR A 86 -1.83 -31.91 3.32
N GLU A 87 -2.49 -31.23 2.38
CA GLU A 87 -2.38 -29.77 2.26
C GLU A 87 -2.92 -29.05 3.49
N VAL A 88 -4.10 -29.45 3.97
CA VAL A 88 -4.70 -28.93 5.21
C VAL A 88 -3.76 -29.12 6.41
N ALA A 89 -3.10 -30.27 6.53
CA ALA A 89 -2.14 -30.50 7.61
C ALA A 89 -0.89 -29.58 7.54
N ARG A 90 -0.45 -29.22 6.33
CA ARG A 90 0.68 -28.29 6.13
C ARG A 90 0.29 -26.86 6.48
N ILE A 91 -0.86 -26.41 5.99
CA ILE A 91 -1.40 -25.07 6.30
C ILE A 91 -1.69 -24.96 7.81
N HIS A 92 -2.21 -26.02 8.43
CA HIS A 92 -2.42 -26.09 9.88
C HIS A 92 -1.12 -25.85 10.64
N ALA A 93 0.00 -26.41 10.20
CA ALA A 93 1.28 -26.25 10.89
C ALA A 93 1.76 -24.78 10.87
N ILE A 94 1.53 -24.06 9.77
CA ILE A 94 1.87 -22.64 9.64
C ILE A 94 0.98 -21.80 10.56
N GLU A 95 -0.34 -21.99 10.49
CA GLU A 95 -1.31 -21.29 11.33
C GLU A 95 -1.15 -21.63 12.83
N GLN A 96 -0.72 -22.84 13.16
CA GLN A 96 -0.41 -23.23 14.53
C GLN A 96 0.85 -22.52 15.06
N ALA A 97 1.86 -22.33 14.21
CA ALA A 97 3.11 -21.66 14.57
C ALA A 97 2.90 -20.15 14.75
N THR A 98 2.14 -19.53 13.84
CA THR A 98 1.82 -18.11 13.88
C THR A 98 0.32 -17.93 13.61
N ARG A 99 -0.44 -17.70 14.68
CA ARG A 99 -1.90 -17.55 14.58
C ARG A 99 -2.27 -16.29 13.82
N GLY A 100 -3.19 -16.42 12.87
CA GLY A 100 -3.64 -15.36 11.99
C GLY A 100 -2.77 -15.21 10.73
N ALA A 101 -1.74 -16.03 10.52
CA ALA A 101 -0.88 -15.92 9.35
C ALA A 101 -1.57 -16.35 8.05
N VAL A 102 -2.64 -17.15 8.12
CA VAL A 102 -3.36 -17.61 6.92
C VAL A 102 -4.68 -16.87 6.77
N THR A 103 -4.86 -16.13 5.67
CA THR A 103 -6.07 -15.34 5.38
C THR A 103 -7.07 -16.12 4.53
N ALA A 104 -6.56 -16.95 3.60
CA ALA A 104 -7.37 -17.83 2.77
C ALA A 104 -6.64 -19.09 2.31
N ILE A 105 -7.43 -20.09 1.89
CA ILE A 105 -6.96 -21.32 1.25
C ILE A 105 -7.60 -21.39 -0.13
N GLU A 106 -6.80 -21.34 -1.18
CA GLU A 106 -7.24 -21.32 -2.58
C GLU A 106 -7.20 -22.70 -3.21
N GLY A 107 -8.22 -23.00 -4.01
CA GLY A 107 -8.29 -24.23 -4.80
C GLY A 107 -7.27 -24.29 -5.94
N PRO A 108 -7.19 -25.41 -6.67
CA PRO A 108 -6.18 -25.60 -7.72
C PRO A 108 -6.13 -24.50 -8.80
N ASN A 109 -4.92 -24.21 -9.28
CA ASN A 109 -4.63 -23.12 -10.21
C ASN A 109 -4.94 -23.49 -11.68
N GLU A 110 -5.70 -22.63 -12.36
CA GLU A 110 -5.93 -22.62 -13.81
C GLU A 110 -6.05 -24.01 -14.44
N VAL A 111 -7.07 -24.75 -14.03
CA VAL A 111 -7.24 -26.19 -14.35
C VAL A 111 -7.30 -26.45 -15.86
N ASN A 112 -7.72 -25.46 -16.66
CA ASN A 112 -7.65 -25.47 -18.12
C ASN A 112 -6.21 -25.54 -18.66
N ASN A 113 -5.27 -24.88 -18.00
CA ASN A 113 -3.85 -24.84 -18.37
C ASN A 113 -3.06 -25.98 -17.69
N PHE A 114 -3.42 -26.32 -16.45
CA PHE A 114 -2.73 -27.31 -15.63
C PHE A 114 -3.66 -28.44 -15.17
N PRO A 115 -4.21 -29.25 -16.10
CA PRO A 115 -5.16 -30.29 -15.74
C PRO A 115 -4.50 -31.39 -14.90
N PHE A 116 -5.22 -31.86 -13.89
CA PHE A 116 -4.80 -32.95 -13.02
C PHE A 116 -5.88 -34.04 -12.92
N SER A 117 -5.55 -35.15 -12.25
CA SER A 117 -6.48 -36.25 -11.98
C SER A 117 -6.69 -36.45 -10.49
N TYR A 118 -7.95 -36.64 -10.09
CA TYR A 118 -8.32 -36.89 -8.69
C TYR A 118 -9.52 -37.84 -8.64
N GLN A 119 -9.42 -38.89 -7.82
CA GLN A 119 -10.46 -39.93 -7.67
C GLN A 119 -10.97 -40.52 -9.00
N GLY A 120 -10.07 -40.69 -9.97
CA GLY A 120 -10.41 -41.22 -11.30
C GLY A 120 -11.11 -40.25 -12.25
N GLN A 121 -11.30 -38.99 -11.84
CA GLN A 121 -11.73 -37.88 -12.70
C GLN A 121 -10.51 -37.09 -13.20
N GLY A 122 -10.67 -36.31 -14.27
CA GLY A 122 -9.65 -35.41 -14.82
C GLY A 122 -10.18 -33.99 -15.06
N GLY A 123 -9.27 -33.01 -15.10
CA GLY A 123 -9.59 -31.61 -15.40
C GLY A 123 -10.60 -31.00 -14.42
N THR A 124 -11.55 -30.21 -14.92
CA THR A 124 -12.60 -29.56 -14.11
C THR A 124 -13.34 -30.51 -13.18
N ALA A 125 -13.67 -31.73 -13.63
CA ALA A 125 -14.37 -32.71 -12.81
C ALA A 125 -13.50 -33.22 -11.63
N ALA A 126 -12.18 -33.31 -11.84
CA ALA A 126 -11.23 -33.59 -10.77
C ALA A 126 -11.18 -32.42 -9.78
N ALA A 127 -11.14 -31.18 -10.26
CA ALA A 127 -11.12 -29.98 -9.43
C ALA A 127 -12.37 -29.83 -8.56
N GLN A 128 -13.56 -30.05 -9.12
CA GLN A 128 -14.81 -30.02 -8.34
C GLN A 128 -14.86 -31.10 -7.25
N ALA A 129 -14.38 -32.31 -7.57
CA ALA A 129 -14.27 -33.38 -6.57
C ALA A 129 -13.23 -33.07 -5.49
N TYR A 130 -12.09 -32.50 -5.89
CA TYR A 130 -11.03 -32.06 -4.99
C TYR A 130 -11.53 -30.99 -4.03
N MET A 131 -12.21 -29.94 -4.54
CA MET A 131 -12.71 -28.84 -3.73
C MET A 131 -13.69 -29.29 -2.65
N ARG A 132 -14.57 -30.25 -2.95
CA ARG A 132 -15.48 -30.80 -1.93
C ARG A 132 -14.70 -31.44 -0.79
N ASP A 133 -13.65 -32.18 -1.09
CA ASP A 133 -12.88 -32.91 -0.09
C ASP A 133 -11.91 -31.98 0.67
N LEU A 134 -11.34 -30.97 -0.01
CA LEU A 134 -10.59 -29.87 0.60
C LEU A 134 -11.46 -29.08 1.58
N PHE A 135 -12.62 -28.60 1.13
CA PHE A 135 -13.53 -27.83 1.96
C PHE A 135 -13.94 -28.60 3.22
N ASN A 136 -14.32 -29.88 3.07
CA ASN A 136 -14.64 -30.73 4.20
C ASN A 136 -13.46 -30.93 5.18
N ALA A 137 -12.23 -31.05 4.66
CA ALA A 137 -11.05 -31.19 5.48
C ALA A 137 -10.73 -29.91 6.25
N VAL A 138 -10.85 -28.73 5.63
CA VAL A 138 -10.70 -27.43 6.30
C VAL A 138 -11.77 -27.24 7.38
N GLN A 139 -13.04 -27.51 7.08
CA GLN A 139 -14.13 -27.39 8.07
C GLN A 139 -13.98 -28.35 9.26
N ALA A 140 -13.32 -29.50 9.06
CA ALA A 140 -13.04 -30.46 10.13
C ALA A 140 -11.87 -30.03 11.03
N ASP A 141 -10.99 -29.14 10.55
CA ASP A 141 -9.82 -28.69 11.28
C ASP A 141 -10.19 -27.62 12.34
N PRO A 142 -9.74 -27.76 13.61
CA PRO A 142 -10.07 -26.81 14.65
C PRO A 142 -9.39 -25.43 14.53
N LEU A 143 -8.30 -25.31 13.80
CA LEU A 143 -7.60 -24.04 13.60
C LEU A 143 -8.02 -23.36 12.28
N LEU A 144 -8.40 -24.13 11.27
CA LEU A 144 -8.64 -23.62 9.92
C LEU A 144 -10.11 -23.45 9.54
N ARG A 145 -11.08 -24.01 10.29
CA ARG A 145 -12.52 -23.98 9.95
C ARG A 145 -13.15 -22.59 9.74
N ASP A 146 -12.49 -21.55 10.24
CA ASP A 146 -12.94 -20.15 10.17
C ASP A 146 -12.14 -19.35 9.12
N ILE A 147 -11.18 -19.99 8.42
CA ILE A 147 -10.40 -19.42 7.32
C ILE A 147 -11.19 -19.61 6.03
N THR A 148 -11.21 -18.57 5.20
CA THR A 148 -11.95 -18.58 3.93
C THR A 148 -11.34 -19.62 2.97
N VAL A 149 -12.17 -20.53 2.45
CA VAL A 149 -11.78 -21.38 1.32
C VAL A 149 -12.27 -20.72 0.03
N THR A 150 -11.36 -20.36 -0.87
CA THR A 150 -11.71 -19.83 -2.20
C THR A 150 -11.83 -20.96 -3.22
N GLY A 151 -12.48 -20.70 -4.35
CA GLY A 151 -12.64 -21.66 -5.44
C GLY A 151 -11.32 -22.04 -6.13
N PHE A 152 -11.43 -22.85 -7.17
CA PHE A 152 -10.34 -23.07 -8.14
C PHE A 152 -10.53 -22.15 -9.35
N THR A 153 -9.46 -21.85 -10.08
CA THR A 153 -9.54 -21.10 -11.34
C THR A 153 -9.57 -22.04 -12.55
N ASP A 154 -10.38 -21.71 -13.55
CA ASP A 154 -10.58 -22.51 -14.77
C ASP A 154 -11.16 -21.64 -15.89
N TYR A 155 -11.07 -22.10 -17.15
CA TYR A 155 -11.73 -21.45 -18.28
C TYR A 155 -12.38 -22.47 -19.22
N PRO A 156 -13.70 -22.36 -19.50
CA PRO A 156 -14.66 -21.41 -18.89
C PRO A 156 -14.81 -21.63 -17.38
N ASN A 157 -15.37 -20.62 -16.69
CA ASN A 157 -15.55 -20.66 -15.24
C ASN A 157 -16.52 -21.77 -14.80
N HIS A 158 -16.29 -22.34 -13.62
CA HIS A 158 -17.14 -23.38 -13.05
C HIS A 158 -17.43 -23.13 -11.56
N ALA A 159 -18.59 -23.60 -11.10
CA ALA A 159 -18.94 -23.56 -9.69
C ALA A 159 -18.05 -24.49 -8.85
N SER A 160 -17.78 -24.09 -7.61
CA SER A 160 -16.95 -24.85 -6.67
C SER A 160 -17.57 -24.92 -5.27
N THR A 161 -17.19 -25.94 -4.49
CA THR A 161 -17.51 -25.98 -3.06
C THR A 161 -16.50 -25.11 -2.32
N SER A 162 -16.92 -23.89 -1.95
CA SER A 162 -16.06 -22.84 -1.40
C SER A 162 -16.89 -21.76 -0.71
N ASP A 163 -16.27 -20.93 0.13
CA ASP A 163 -16.87 -19.75 0.75
C ASP A 163 -16.86 -18.53 -0.18
N ALA A 164 -15.81 -18.43 -0.99
CA ALA A 164 -15.59 -17.35 -1.94
C ALA A 164 -15.20 -17.89 -3.33
N SER A 165 -15.41 -17.07 -4.34
CA SER A 165 -14.90 -17.29 -5.69
C SER A 165 -13.51 -16.67 -5.86
N THR A 166 -12.77 -17.12 -6.86
CA THR A 166 -11.53 -16.45 -7.28
C THR A 166 -11.51 -16.29 -8.81
N ILE A 167 -10.79 -15.27 -9.31
CA ILE A 167 -10.65 -14.94 -10.73
C ILE A 167 -9.22 -14.49 -11.05
N HIS A 168 -8.78 -14.70 -12.30
CA HIS A 168 -7.49 -14.26 -12.83
C HIS A 168 -7.62 -13.24 -14.00
N PRO A 169 -8.07 -12.00 -13.73
CA PRO A 169 -8.38 -11.01 -14.76
C PRO A 169 -7.12 -10.34 -15.29
N TYR A 170 -6.45 -10.94 -16.28
CA TYR A 170 -5.35 -10.30 -17.00
C TYR A 170 -5.88 -9.35 -18.09
N ALA A 171 -5.79 -8.04 -17.85
CA ALA A 171 -5.99 -7.00 -18.86
C ALA A 171 -4.72 -6.90 -19.72
N LYS A 172 -4.76 -7.53 -20.89
CA LYS A 172 -3.57 -7.73 -21.72
C LYS A 172 -3.24 -6.48 -22.54
N ASN A 173 -2.01 -6.40 -23.02
CA ASN A 173 -1.57 -5.41 -24.01
C ASN A 173 -1.77 -3.94 -23.59
N GLY A 174 -1.62 -3.65 -22.30
CA GLY A 174 -1.74 -2.30 -21.75
C GLY A 174 -3.18 -1.78 -21.62
N ASP A 175 -4.18 -2.65 -21.79
CA ASP A 175 -5.58 -2.33 -21.51
C ASP A 175 -5.80 -1.96 -20.03
N GLN A 176 -6.75 -1.08 -19.78
CA GLN A 176 -7.14 -0.70 -18.41
C GLN A 176 -7.88 -1.86 -17.69
N PRO A 177 -7.66 -2.03 -16.36
CA PRO A 177 -8.08 -3.22 -15.64
C PRO A 177 -9.59 -3.35 -15.40
N LEU A 178 -10.34 -2.26 -15.14
CA LEU A 178 -11.71 -2.36 -14.65
C LEU A 178 -12.62 -3.22 -15.52
N ALA A 179 -12.62 -2.99 -16.83
CA ALA A 179 -13.51 -3.68 -17.75
C ALA A 179 -13.24 -5.20 -17.76
N ARG A 180 -11.97 -5.60 -17.64
CA ARG A 180 -11.59 -7.01 -17.58
C ARG A 180 -11.98 -7.63 -16.25
N ILE A 181 -11.73 -6.95 -15.13
CA ILE A 181 -12.13 -7.44 -13.79
C ILE A 181 -13.65 -7.61 -13.73
N GLN A 182 -14.42 -6.64 -14.25
CA GLN A 182 -15.89 -6.72 -14.29
C GLN A 182 -16.40 -7.90 -15.12
N ALA A 183 -15.78 -8.17 -16.27
CA ALA A 183 -16.17 -9.28 -17.12
C ALA A 183 -15.95 -10.62 -16.42
N ASP A 184 -14.75 -10.87 -15.89
CA ASP A 184 -14.42 -12.12 -15.21
C ASP A 184 -15.25 -12.31 -13.92
N MET A 185 -15.46 -11.24 -13.16
CA MET A 185 -16.34 -11.24 -11.99
C MET A 185 -17.79 -11.59 -12.38
N ALA A 186 -18.31 -11.05 -13.47
CA ALA A 186 -19.66 -11.35 -13.95
C ALA A 186 -19.79 -12.80 -14.43
N ASP A 187 -18.80 -13.30 -15.17
CA ASP A 187 -18.76 -14.69 -15.65
C ASP A 187 -18.68 -15.68 -14.47
N GLN A 188 -17.85 -15.39 -13.47
CA GLN A 188 -17.74 -16.22 -12.26
C GLN A 188 -19.03 -16.16 -11.43
N ASN A 189 -19.62 -14.99 -11.25
CA ASN A 189 -20.89 -14.84 -10.53
C ASN A 189 -22.08 -15.49 -11.28
N ALA A 190 -22.00 -15.65 -12.61
CA ALA A 190 -23.02 -16.36 -13.38
C ALA A 190 -23.03 -17.87 -13.09
N VAL A 191 -21.88 -18.46 -12.79
CA VAL A 191 -21.76 -19.89 -12.45
C VAL A 191 -21.85 -20.17 -10.96
N ASP A 192 -21.43 -19.24 -10.11
CA ASP A 192 -21.40 -19.37 -8.64
C ASP A 192 -21.93 -18.09 -7.94
N PRO A 193 -23.26 -17.85 -7.99
CA PRO A 193 -23.84 -16.54 -7.69
C PRO A 193 -23.80 -16.15 -6.21
N GLY A 194 -23.47 -14.89 -5.97
CA GLY A 194 -23.61 -14.23 -4.66
C GLY A 194 -22.45 -14.46 -3.68
N LYS A 195 -21.41 -15.19 -4.09
CA LYS A 195 -20.19 -15.34 -3.29
C LYS A 195 -19.34 -14.06 -3.35
N PRO A 196 -18.66 -13.69 -2.24
CA PRO A 196 -17.52 -12.77 -2.32
C PRO A 196 -16.46 -13.32 -3.29
N PHE A 197 -15.61 -12.44 -3.81
CA PHE A 197 -14.55 -12.86 -4.73
C PHE A 197 -13.18 -12.32 -4.33
N PHE A 198 -12.16 -13.05 -4.73
CA PHE A 198 -10.75 -12.69 -4.65
C PHE A 198 -10.21 -12.51 -6.07
N ILE A 199 -9.21 -11.64 -6.21
CA ILE A 199 -8.37 -11.60 -7.40
C ILE A 199 -7.05 -12.21 -6.97
N THR A 200 -6.87 -13.51 -7.15
CA THR A 200 -5.66 -14.21 -6.69
C THR A 200 -4.50 -14.07 -7.67
N GLU A 201 -4.73 -13.63 -8.90
CA GLU A 201 -3.64 -13.36 -9.82
C GLU A 201 -4.06 -12.38 -10.92
N THR A 202 -3.28 -11.33 -11.14
CA THR A 202 -3.44 -10.39 -12.25
C THR A 202 -2.17 -9.55 -12.38
N GLY A 203 -1.98 -8.82 -13.47
CA GLY A 203 -0.87 -7.89 -13.56
C GLY A 203 -0.44 -7.59 -15.00
N TYR A 204 0.71 -6.95 -15.09
CA TYR A 204 1.31 -6.49 -16.34
C TYR A 204 2.81 -6.76 -16.31
N HIS A 205 3.35 -7.32 -17.39
CA HIS A 205 4.79 -7.54 -17.55
C HIS A 205 5.43 -6.46 -18.41
N THR A 206 6.75 -6.30 -18.27
CA THR A 206 7.53 -5.25 -18.93
C THR A 206 8.28 -5.70 -20.19
N GLN A 207 8.13 -6.97 -20.55
CA GLN A 207 8.73 -7.52 -21.76
C GLN A 207 7.89 -7.15 -23.00
N ILE A 208 8.34 -6.15 -23.77
CA ILE A 208 7.62 -5.62 -24.95
C ILE A 208 7.42 -6.68 -26.05
N ASN A 209 8.44 -7.50 -26.32
CA ASN A 209 8.37 -8.55 -27.34
C ASN A 209 8.77 -9.90 -26.73
N PRO A 210 7.87 -10.55 -25.98
CA PRO A 210 8.21 -11.80 -25.36
C PRO A 210 8.17 -12.94 -26.40
N THR A 211 8.97 -13.98 -26.17
CA THR A 211 8.95 -15.18 -27.01
C THR A 211 7.67 -16.00 -26.87
N VAL A 212 7.02 -15.92 -25.70
CA VAL A 212 5.75 -16.56 -25.35
C VAL A 212 4.97 -15.57 -24.51
N GLY A 213 3.66 -15.46 -24.74
CA GLY A 213 2.81 -14.54 -23.99
C GLY A 213 2.12 -13.51 -24.88
N TRP A 214 1.77 -12.38 -24.27
CA TRP A 214 1.22 -11.20 -24.95
C TRP A 214 2.19 -10.01 -24.87
N GLU A 215 1.86 -8.87 -25.48
CA GLU A 215 2.75 -7.71 -25.48
C GLU A 215 2.80 -7.06 -24.10
N GLY A 216 4.01 -6.78 -23.61
CA GLY A 216 4.22 -6.06 -22.36
C GLY A 216 4.14 -4.55 -22.53
N VAL A 217 4.23 -3.83 -21.41
CA VAL A 217 4.22 -2.37 -21.39
C VAL A 217 5.55 -1.81 -20.89
N SER A 218 5.79 -0.50 -21.03
CA SER A 218 6.94 0.12 -20.36
C SER A 218 6.79 0.06 -18.83
N GLU A 219 7.90 0.05 -18.08
CA GLU A 219 7.85 0.06 -16.60
C GLU A 219 7.04 1.24 -16.03
N ALA A 220 7.05 2.40 -16.71
CA ALA A 220 6.27 3.56 -16.32
C ALA A 220 4.75 3.35 -16.49
N VAL A 221 4.35 2.61 -17.52
CA VAL A 221 2.94 2.25 -17.76
C VAL A 221 2.50 1.12 -16.85
N GLN A 222 3.38 0.14 -16.58
CA GLN A 222 3.17 -0.89 -15.56
C GLN A 222 2.81 -0.26 -14.20
N ALA A 223 3.55 0.77 -13.78
CA ALA A 223 3.29 1.46 -12.52
C ALA A 223 1.85 2.00 -12.43
N LYS A 224 1.37 2.68 -13.48
CA LYS A 224 0.00 3.22 -13.54
C LYS A 224 -1.06 2.12 -13.48
N LEU A 225 -0.90 1.10 -14.33
CA LEU A 225 -1.89 0.04 -14.49
C LEU A 225 -1.97 -0.85 -13.25
N VAL A 226 -0.86 -1.09 -12.55
CA VAL A 226 -0.86 -1.82 -11.27
C VAL A 226 -1.59 -1.04 -10.18
N LEU A 227 -1.40 0.28 -10.08
CA LEU A 227 -2.18 1.09 -9.13
C LEU A 227 -3.68 1.07 -9.46
N ASN A 228 -4.05 1.20 -10.74
CA ASN A 228 -5.45 1.09 -11.17
C ASN A 228 -6.04 -0.28 -10.83
N THR A 229 -5.27 -1.36 -11.05
CA THR A 229 -5.69 -2.74 -10.76
C THR A 229 -6.07 -2.92 -9.29
N TYR A 230 -5.25 -2.42 -8.37
CA TYR A 230 -5.57 -2.43 -6.95
C TYR A 230 -6.84 -1.64 -6.65
N MET A 231 -6.93 -0.40 -7.13
CA MET A 231 -8.06 0.48 -6.81
C MET A 231 -9.38 -0.04 -7.39
N ASP A 232 -9.36 -0.62 -8.59
CA ASP A 232 -10.52 -1.22 -9.22
C ASP A 232 -10.97 -2.49 -8.52
N GLY A 233 -10.03 -3.36 -8.14
CA GLY A 233 -10.34 -4.56 -7.36
C GLY A 233 -11.02 -4.20 -6.04
N VAL A 234 -10.48 -3.22 -5.31
CA VAL A 234 -11.08 -2.70 -4.07
C VAL A 234 -12.45 -2.07 -4.33
N LEU A 235 -12.58 -1.25 -5.37
CA LEU A 235 -13.82 -0.57 -5.76
C LEU A 235 -14.94 -1.56 -6.11
N LEU A 236 -14.60 -2.66 -6.78
CA LEU A 236 -15.53 -3.74 -7.12
C LEU A 236 -15.81 -4.68 -5.94
N GLY A 237 -15.11 -4.53 -4.82
CA GLY A 237 -15.35 -5.27 -3.59
C GLY A 237 -14.60 -6.60 -3.50
N ALA A 238 -13.51 -6.77 -4.25
CA ALA A 238 -12.59 -7.88 -4.05
C ALA A 238 -12.14 -7.91 -2.59
N LYS A 239 -12.01 -9.12 -2.03
CA LYS A 239 -11.54 -9.32 -0.66
C LYS A 239 -10.06 -9.07 -0.53
N GLU A 240 -9.29 -9.57 -1.48
CA GLU A 240 -7.86 -9.35 -1.65
C GLU A 240 -7.56 -9.32 -3.15
N VAL A 241 -6.53 -8.57 -3.54
CA VAL A 241 -6.08 -8.37 -4.91
C VAL A 241 -4.59 -8.65 -4.97
N TYR A 242 -4.20 -9.68 -5.71
CA TYR A 242 -2.82 -10.13 -5.81
C TYR A 242 -2.24 -9.82 -7.19
N VAL A 243 -1.25 -8.92 -7.22
CA VAL A 243 -0.50 -8.63 -8.43
C VAL A 243 0.61 -9.67 -8.61
N TYR A 244 0.68 -10.28 -9.79
CA TYR A 244 1.75 -11.18 -10.21
C TYR A 244 2.84 -10.36 -10.90
N GLU A 245 4.07 -10.32 -10.38
CA GLU A 245 4.57 -10.93 -9.13
C GLU A 245 5.58 -10.03 -8.42
N LEU A 246 6.11 -10.45 -7.27
CA LEU A 246 7.01 -9.62 -6.47
C LEU A 246 8.37 -9.41 -7.15
N LEU A 247 9.06 -10.48 -7.53
CA LEU A 247 10.42 -10.42 -8.06
C LEU A 247 10.47 -10.95 -9.50
N ASP A 248 11.24 -10.31 -10.38
CA ASP A 248 11.73 -10.99 -11.58
C ASP A 248 12.69 -12.10 -11.11
N ALA A 249 12.22 -13.35 -11.06
CA ALA A 249 12.96 -14.44 -10.42
C ALA A 249 14.12 -14.98 -11.25
N TYR A 250 14.01 -14.93 -12.59
CA TYR A 250 14.99 -15.49 -13.51
C TYR A 250 15.28 -14.54 -14.67
N ALA A 251 16.44 -14.69 -15.30
CA ALA A 251 16.74 -13.99 -16.54
C ALA A 251 16.08 -14.70 -17.73
N GLY A 252 15.42 -13.95 -18.60
CA GLY A 252 14.75 -14.53 -19.76
C GLY A 252 14.16 -13.47 -20.68
N ASN A 253 13.43 -13.93 -21.68
CA ASN A 253 12.76 -13.09 -22.68
C ASN A 253 11.30 -13.52 -22.90
N THR A 254 10.72 -14.29 -21.96
CA THR A 254 9.28 -14.54 -21.93
C THR A 254 8.59 -13.45 -21.09
N GLN A 255 7.27 -13.47 -21.01
CA GLN A 255 6.56 -12.58 -20.09
C GLN A 255 6.84 -12.92 -18.61
N GLU A 256 7.05 -14.20 -18.29
CA GLU A 256 7.13 -14.72 -16.92
C GLU A 256 8.30 -14.10 -16.15
N GLU A 257 9.43 -13.87 -16.83
CA GLU A 257 10.61 -13.27 -16.20
C GLU A 257 10.53 -11.75 -16.01
N HIS A 258 9.39 -11.11 -16.34
CA HIS A 258 9.26 -9.65 -16.41
C HIS A 258 7.98 -9.09 -15.78
N PHE A 259 7.24 -9.91 -15.03
CA PHE A 259 6.09 -9.46 -14.24
C PHE A 259 6.49 -8.77 -12.93
N GLY A 260 7.70 -9.04 -12.43
CA GLY A 260 8.17 -8.60 -11.13
C GLY A 260 8.02 -7.10 -10.88
N LEU A 261 7.66 -6.73 -9.66
CA LEU A 261 7.74 -5.34 -9.17
C LEU A 261 9.19 -4.93 -8.90
N PHE A 262 10.07 -5.90 -8.67
CA PHE A 262 11.51 -5.72 -8.51
C PHE A 262 12.25 -6.47 -9.61
N ARG A 263 13.39 -5.92 -10.03
CA ARG A 263 14.26 -6.55 -11.04
C ARG A 263 15.07 -7.69 -10.43
N LEU A 264 15.78 -8.43 -11.27
CA LEU A 264 16.66 -9.54 -10.88
C LEU A 264 17.73 -9.20 -9.84
N ASP A 265 18.15 -7.93 -9.78
CA ASP A 265 19.11 -7.42 -8.79
C ASP A 265 18.43 -6.90 -7.52
N ASN A 266 17.13 -7.17 -7.36
CA ASN A 266 16.25 -6.68 -6.31
C ASN A 266 16.08 -5.15 -6.27
N SER A 267 16.46 -4.42 -7.33
CA SER A 267 16.14 -3.00 -7.43
C SER A 267 14.64 -2.80 -7.73
N PRO A 268 13.97 -1.83 -7.10
CA PRO A 268 12.56 -1.57 -7.37
C PRO A 268 12.37 -1.05 -8.80
N LYS A 269 11.37 -1.58 -9.50
CA LYS A 269 10.82 -0.93 -10.71
C LYS A 269 9.96 0.28 -10.30
N PRO A 270 9.67 1.22 -11.22
CA PRO A 270 8.70 2.29 -11.00
C PRO A 270 7.38 1.84 -10.34
N ALA A 271 6.88 0.64 -10.68
CA ALA A 271 5.68 0.07 -10.05
C ALA A 271 5.87 -0.17 -8.54
N ALA A 272 7.00 -0.74 -8.10
CA ALA A 272 7.30 -0.92 -6.68
C ALA A 272 7.40 0.42 -5.94
N THR A 273 8.07 1.41 -6.52
CA THR A 273 8.18 2.74 -5.92
C THR A 273 6.82 3.44 -5.81
N ALA A 274 5.97 3.30 -6.84
CA ALA A 274 4.62 3.85 -6.84
C ALA A 274 3.74 3.20 -5.76
N ILE A 275 3.83 1.88 -5.59
CA ILE A 275 3.12 1.16 -4.52
C ILE A 275 3.63 1.58 -3.15
N HIS A 276 4.95 1.67 -2.93
CA HIS A 276 5.54 2.16 -1.69
C HIS A 276 5.00 3.55 -1.31
N ASN A 277 4.96 4.47 -2.28
CA ASN A 277 4.41 5.80 -2.05
C ASN A 277 2.91 5.74 -1.71
N LEU A 278 2.13 4.96 -2.47
CA LEU A 278 0.70 4.76 -2.22
C LEU A 278 0.45 4.25 -0.79
N THR A 279 1.08 3.15 -0.39
CA THR A 279 0.88 2.55 0.94
C THR A 279 1.38 3.48 2.06
N THR A 280 2.46 4.23 1.82
CA THR A 280 2.94 5.27 2.75
C THR A 280 1.92 6.38 2.96
N ILE A 281 1.30 6.88 1.89
CA ILE A 281 0.25 7.92 1.96
C ILE A 281 -1.00 7.36 2.67
N LEU A 282 -1.37 6.12 2.38
CA LEU A 282 -2.54 5.46 2.95
C LEU A 282 -2.35 5.03 4.42
N ALA A 283 -1.11 4.89 4.90
CA ALA A 283 -0.82 4.34 6.22
C ALA A 283 -1.70 4.90 7.36
N ASP A 284 -2.28 3.98 8.13
CA ASP A 284 -3.06 4.25 9.36
C ASP A 284 -2.58 3.30 10.45
N THR A 285 -1.60 3.76 11.24
CA THR A 285 -0.82 2.91 12.15
C THR A 285 -1.35 2.88 13.59
N ALA A 286 -2.48 3.53 13.87
CA ALA A 286 -3.06 3.51 15.20
C ALA A 286 -3.58 2.10 15.54
N GLY A 287 -3.45 1.68 16.80
CA GLY A 287 -3.85 0.32 17.21
C GLY A 287 -5.34 0.00 17.03
N ASN A 288 -6.20 1.01 16.81
CA ASN A 288 -7.62 0.83 16.51
C ASN A 288 -7.96 0.93 15.00
N ALA A 289 -6.98 1.09 14.11
CA ALA A 289 -7.19 1.18 12.66
C ALA A 289 -8.01 0.01 12.11
N GLY A 290 -7.82 -1.20 12.66
CA GLY A 290 -8.55 -2.41 12.28
C GLY A 290 -9.98 -2.58 12.86
N SER A 291 -10.53 -1.61 13.60
CA SER A 291 -11.75 -1.89 14.40
C SER A 291 -12.75 -0.76 14.60
N PHE A 292 -12.47 0.46 14.13
CA PHE A 292 -13.40 1.58 14.31
C PHE A 292 -14.57 1.54 13.30
N ALA A 293 -15.68 2.20 13.64
CA ALA A 293 -16.81 2.36 12.71
C ALA A 293 -16.59 3.62 11.87
N THR A 294 -16.69 3.49 10.55
CA THR A 294 -16.54 4.63 9.64
C THR A 294 -17.78 5.53 9.66
N GLN A 295 -17.59 6.80 9.32
CA GLN A 295 -18.61 7.85 9.27
C GLN A 295 -18.74 8.36 7.84
N ALA A 296 -19.96 8.40 7.31
CA ALA A 296 -20.20 8.92 5.97
C ALA A 296 -19.76 10.38 5.80
N LEU A 297 -19.21 10.69 4.62
CA LEU A 297 -18.87 12.04 4.18
C LEU A 297 -19.76 12.43 3.01
N ASP A 298 -20.32 13.64 3.02
CA ASP A 298 -21.09 14.16 1.90
C ASP A 298 -20.12 14.58 0.78
N LEU A 299 -19.97 13.70 -0.22
CA LEU A 299 -19.01 13.85 -1.29
C LEU A 299 -19.74 14.19 -2.60
N THR A 300 -19.36 15.30 -3.23
CA THR A 300 -19.83 15.68 -4.55
C THR A 300 -18.67 15.71 -5.54
N VAL A 301 -18.84 15.07 -6.69
CA VAL A 301 -17.83 15.07 -7.75
C VAL A 301 -18.43 15.73 -8.98
N THR A 302 -17.72 16.73 -9.53
CA THR A 302 -18.15 17.48 -10.73
C THR A 302 -17.01 17.56 -11.74
N ASN A 303 -17.37 17.56 -13.02
CA ASN A 303 -16.40 17.50 -14.13
C ASN A 303 -15.47 16.26 -14.08
N ALA A 304 -15.97 15.15 -13.55
CA ALA A 304 -15.26 13.88 -13.58
C ALA A 304 -14.94 13.48 -15.03
N PRO A 305 -13.77 12.88 -15.31
CA PRO A 305 -13.48 12.29 -16.61
C PRO A 305 -14.49 11.17 -16.93
N ALA A 306 -14.66 10.87 -18.23
CA ALA A 306 -15.67 9.91 -18.69
C ALA A 306 -15.49 8.50 -18.09
N ALA A 307 -14.24 8.09 -17.89
CA ALA A 307 -13.85 6.86 -17.19
C ALA A 307 -13.29 7.18 -15.81
N GLY A 308 -13.94 8.09 -15.07
CA GLY A 308 -13.51 8.54 -13.74
C GLY A 308 -14.07 7.70 -12.60
N HIS A 309 -13.24 7.49 -11.59
CA HIS A 309 -13.51 6.64 -10.42
C HIS A 309 -13.17 7.39 -9.14
N THR A 310 -13.95 7.14 -8.09
CA THR A 310 -13.71 7.73 -6.78
C THR A 310 -14.02 6.74 -5.67
N LEU A 311 -13.03 6.52 -4.80
CA LEU A 311 -13.12 5.72 -3.59
C LEU A 311 -12.97 6.63 -2.37
N LEU A 312 -13.73 6.37 -1.31
CA LEU A 312 -13.63 7.10 -0.04
C LEU A 312 -13.15 6.15 1.05
N THR A 313 -12.17 6.58 1.82
CA THR A 313 -11.75 5.90 3.05
C THR A 313 -11.68 6.86 4.22
N GLU A 314 -11.67 6.30 5.43
CA GLU A 314 -11.46 7.02 6.68
C GLU A 314 -10.30 6.36 7.44
N LYS A 315 -9.46 7.19 8.08
CA LYS A 315 -8.44 6.75 9.03
C LYS A 315 -8.98 6.80 10.46
N SER A 316 -8.39 6.02 11.33
CA SER A 316 -8.70 5.88 12.76
C SER A 316 -8.72 7.19 13.56
N ASN A 317 -8.00 8.21 13.06
CA ASN A 317 -7.95 9.56 13.64
C ASN A 317 -9.09 10.49 13.19
N GLY A 318 -10.06 9.97 12.43
CA GLY A 318 -11.21 10.72 11.89
C GLY A 318 -10.91 11.58 10.67
N SER A 319 -9.72 11.42 10.08
CA SER A 319 -9.38 12.01 8.79
C SER A 319 -9.88 11.14 7.65
N TYR A 320 -10.14 11.74 6.48
CA TYR A 320 -10.63 11.03 5.31
C TYR A 320 -9.60 11.03 4.20
N GLN A 321 -9.67 10.04 3.31
CA GLN A 321 -8.98 10.08 2.03
C GLN A 321 -9.96 9.84 0.90
N VAL A 322 -9.91 10.71 -0.10
CA VAL A 322 -10.61 10.53 -1.38
C VAL A 322 -9.58 10.11 -2.41
N ILE A 323 -9.74 8.93 -2.99
CA ILE A 323 -8.86 8.41 -4.03
C ILE A 323 -9.61 8.55 -5.36
N THR A 324 -9.04 9.27 -6.32
CA THR A 324 -9.65 9.50 -7.64
C THR A 324 -8.68 9.17 -8.77
N TRP A 325 -9.17 8.49 -9.80
CA TRP A 325 -8.40 8.12 -10.99
C TRP A 325 -9.30 8.07 -12.21
N ALA A 326 -8.68 7.93 -13.39
CA ALA A 326 -9.40 7.62 -14.59
C ALA A 326 -8.69 6.55 -15.42
N GLU A 327 -9.46 5.94 -16.32
CA GLU A 327 -8.99 4.84 -17.16
C GLU A 327 -9.05 5.16 -18.67
N PRO A 328 -8.28 6.16 -19.14
CA PRO A 328 -8.08 6.39 -20.57
C PRO A 328 -7.17 5.31 -21.17
N ASP A 329 -7.15 5.19 -22.50
CA ASP A 329 -6.11 4.41 -23.18
C ASP A 329 -4.73 5.08 -22.98
N ILE A 330 -3.75 4.32 -22.48
CA ILE A 330 -2.41 4.81 -22.14
C ILE A 330 -1.27 4.06 -22.82
N TRP A 331 -1.58 3.07 -23.68
CA TRP A 331 -0.56 2.26 -24.33
C TRP A 331 -0.87 2.04 -25.81
N ASN A 332 0.07 2.43 -26.67
CA ASN A 332 -0.04 2.19 -28.10
C ASN A 332 0.77 0.95 -28.49
N GLN A 333 0.07 -0.17 -28.70
CA GLN A 333 0.65 -1.47 -29.08
C GLN A 333 1.37 -1.44 -30.44
N ASP A 334 0.83 -0.70 -31.41
CA ASP A 334 1.42 -0.60 -32.76
C ASP A 334 2.83 0.03 -32.73
N THR A 335 3.10 0.88 -31.75
CA THR A 335 4.36 1.64 -31.63
C THR A 335 5.19 1.26 -30.41
N ASN A 336 4.66 0.44 -29.50
CA ASN A 336 5.22 0.14 -28.19
C ASN A 336 5.57 1.42 -27.40
N GLN A 337 4.65 2.40 -27.39
CA GLN A 337 4.85 3.69 -26.73
C GLN A 337 3.68 4.05 -25.82
N ALA A 338 3.99 4.74 -24.74
CA ALA A 338 2.98 5.31 -23.87
C ALA A 338 2.19 6.42 -24.58
N ILE A 339 0.88 6.46 -24.35
CA ILE A 339 0.02 7.55 -24.81
C ILE A 339 -0.03 8.61 -23.71
N ALA A 340 0.30 9.85 -24.06
CA ALA A 340 0.18 10.97 -23.13
C ALA A 340 -1.30 11.38 -23.01
N VAL A 341 -1.82 11.37 -21.80
CA VAL A 341 -3.20 11.79 -21.52
C VAL A 341 -3.22 13.17 -20.87
N GLY A 342 -4.06 14.06 -21.41
CA GLY A 342 -4.29 15.38 -20.83
C GLY A 342 -5.14 15.30 -19.57
N ALA A 343 -4.79 16.09 -18.56
CA ALA A 343 -5.55 16.14 -17.31
C ALA A 343 -6.96 16.70 -17.51
N THR A 344 -7.95 16.03 -16.91
CA THR A 344 -9.30 16.56 -16.73
C THR A 344 -9.40 17.18 -15.34
N ASN A 345 -9.74 18.46 -15.26
CA ASN A 345 -9.90 19.16 -13.97
C ASN A 345 -11.23 18.76 -13.32
N GLU A 346 -11.16 17.80 -12.42
CA GLU A 346 -12.25 17.34 -11.57
C GLU A 346 -12.33 18.19 -10.31
N THR A 347 -13.54 18.60 -9.91
CA THR A 347 -13.77 19.31 -8.64
C THR A 347 -14.53 18.41 -7.69
N ILE A 348 -13.93 18.18 -6.52
CA ILE A 348 -14.47 17.36 -5.44
C ILE A 348 -14.85 18.27 -4.27
N GLY A 349 -16.11 18.18 -3.84
CA GLY A 349 -16.65 18.87 -2.66
C GLY A 349 -16.91 17.89 -1.53
N PHE A 350 -16.69 18.35 -0.29
CA PHE A 350 -16.68 17.50 0.92
C PHE A 350 -17.86 17.76 1.88
N GLY A 351 -18.81 18.62 1.48
CA GLY A 351 -19.98 19.01 2.28
C GLY A 351 -19.68 19.84 3.54
N ARG A 352 -18.42 19.91 3.96
CA ARG A 352 -17.91 20.69 5.11
C ARG A 352 -16.47 21.13 4.87
N SER A 353 -16.00 22.07 5.69
CA SER A 353 -14.61 22.55 5.62
C SER A 353 -13.66 21.64 6.39
N PHE A 354 -12.46 21.46 5.85
CA PHE A 354 -11.34 20.80 6.51
C PHE A 354 -10.20 21.79 6.70
N ALA A 355 -9.55 21.73 7.86
CA ALA A 355 -8.43 22.62 8.20
C ALA A 355 -7.26 22.46 7.22
N THR A 356 -6.98 21.22 6.82
CA THR A 356 -5.96 20.91 5.81
C THR A 356 -6.53 19.91 4.80
N VAL A 357 -6.30 20.20 3.51
CA VAL A 357 -6.55 19.28 2.40
C VAL A 357 -5.26 19.13 1.60
N GLU A 358 -4.76 17.91 1.47
CA GLU A 358 -3.48 17.59 0.83
C GLU A 358 -3.73 16.63 -0.33
N VAL A 359 -3.20 16.96 -1.51
CA VAL A 359 -3.29 16.11 -2.71
C VAL A 359 -1.93 15.46 -2.93
N PHE A 360 -1.92 14.16 -3.19
CA PHE A 360 -0.74 13.35 -3.41
C PHE A 360 -0.83 12.65 -4.77
N ASP A 361 0.32 12.48 -5.40
CA ASP A 361 0.51 11.66 -6.58
C ASP A 361 1.57 10.60 -6.25
N PRO A 362 1.18 9.32 -6.12
CA PRO A 362 2.08 8.24 -5.74
C PRO A 362 3.15 7.95 -6.80
N LEU A 363 3.00 8.41 -8.04
CA LEU A 363 4.07 8.33 -9.05
C LEU A 363 5.17 9.36 -8.83
N LEU A 364 4.86 10.48 -8.16
CA LEU A 364 5.83 11.55 -7.88
C LEU A 364 6.50 11.40 -6.51
N GLY A 365 5.81 10.82 -5.53
CA GLY A 365 6.34 10.62 -4.19
C GLY A 365 5.25 10.44 -3.14
N SER A 366 5.65 10.46 -1.87
CA SER A 366 4.74 10.44 -0.72
C SER A 366 4.47 11.84 -0.13
N SER A 367 5.04 12.89 -0.72
CA SER A 367 4.81 14.29 -0.31
C SER A 367 3.59 14.88 -1.03
N PRO A 368 2.84 15.80 -0.39
CA PRO A 368 1.74 16.49 -1.06
C PRO A 368 2.23 17.34 -2.24
N ILE A 369 1.55 17.25 -3.37
CA ILE A 369 1.73 18.12 -4.55
C ILE A 369 0.85 19.39 -4.50
N GLN A 370 -0.13 19.40 -3.60
CA GLN A 370 -0.98 20.56 -3.33
C GLN A 370 -1.41 20.53 -1.86
N ILE A 371 -1.39 21.69 -1.21
CA ILE A 371 -1.89 21.87 0.16
C ILE A 371 -2.85 23.05 0.18
N LEU A 372 -4.05 22.83 0.70
CA LEU A 372 -5.09 23.83 0.87
C LEU A 372 -5.51 23.91 2.34
N HIS A 373 -5.99 25.08 2.75
CA HIS A 373 -6.40 25.33 4.13
C HIS A 373 -7.82 25.86 4.22
N ASN A 374 -8.58 25.31 5.17
CA ASN A 374 -9.94 25.75 5.50
C ASN A 374 -10.90 25.72 4.29
N VAL A 375 -10.73 24.75 3.40
CA VAL A 375 -11.53 24.58 2.19
C VAL A 375 -12.55 23.46 2.36
N ASN A 376 -13.65 23.54 1.59
CA ASN A 376 -14.66 22.48 1.49
C ASN A 376 -14.70 21.84 0.08
N THR A 377 -13.78 22.23 -0.79
CA THR A 377 -13.62 21.71 -2.14
C THR A 377 -12.15 21.68 -2.55
N VAL A 378 -11.79 20.80 -3.47
CA VAL A 378 -10.52 20.79 -4.18
C VAL A 378 -10.76 20.58 -5.68
N THR A 379 -9.89 21.13 -6.51
CA THR A 379 -9.84 20.80 -7.94
C THR A 379 -8.51 20.10 -8.22
N VAL A 380 -8.59 18.91 -8.82
CA VAL A 380 -7.44 18.07 -9.16
C VAL A 380 -7.45 17.74 -10.65
N GLY A 381 -6.27 17.67 -11.26
CA GLY A 381 -6.12 17.25 -12.64
C GLY A 381 -5.99 15.74 -12.73
N VAL A 382 -7.07 15.02 -13.03
CA VAL A 382 -7.08 13.56 -13.12
C VAL A 382 -6.65 13.13 -14.52
N THR A 383 -5.67 12.21 -14.60
CA THR A 383 -5.17 11.65 -15.86
C THR A 383 -5.52 10.17 -15.99
N ASP A 384 -4.72 9.30 -15.40
CA ASP A 384 -4.61 7.88 -15.77
C ASP A 384 -4.15 6.96 -14.63
N HIS A 385 -4.04 7.50 -13.42
CA HIS A 385 -3.63 6.78 -12.22
C HIS A 385 -4.26 7.42 -10.97
N PRO A 386 -4.20 6.76 -9.80
CA PRO A 386 -4.80 7.26 -8.56
C PRO A 386 -4.07 8.44 -7.96
N LEU A 387 -4.82 9.52 -7.72
CA LEU A 387 -4.46 10.61 -6.84
C LEU A 387 -5.16 10.43 -5.49
N ILE A 388 -4.49 10.79 -4.40
CA ILE A 388 -5.01 10.67 -3.04
C ILE A 388 -5.20 12.07 -2.47
N ILE A 389 -6.38 12.33 -1.91
CA ILE A 389 -6.75 13.62 -1.32
C ILE A 389 -7.03 13.39 0.16
N GLN A 390 -6.10 13.75 1.02
CA GLN A 390 -6.20 13.66 2.48
C GLN A 390 -6.96 14.86 3.04
N LEU A 391 -7.99 14.61 3.84
CA LEU A 391 -8.83 15.62 4.49
C LEU A 391 -8.66 15.53 6.01
N SER A 392 -8.07 16.55 6.61
CA SER A 392 -7.68 16.54 8.04
C SER A 392 -8.23 17.73 8.80
N GLY A 393 -8.58 17.50 10.07
CA GLY A 393 -9.08 18.54 10.98
C GLY A 393 -10.39 19.15 10.52
N ALA A 394 -11.47 18.35 10.45
CA ALA A 394 -12.79 18.85 10.09
C ALA A 394 -13.17 20.07 10.97
N THR A 395 -13.53 21.19 10.33
CA THR A 395 -13.95 22.43 11.00
C THR A 395 -15.42 22.69 10.70
N GLY A 396 -16.21 22.90 11.76
CA GLY A 396 -17.67 22.98 11.66
C GLY A 396 -18.32 21.59 11.70
N GLY A 397 -19.34 21.44 12.55
CA GLY A 397 -20.14 20.22 12.58
C GLY A 397 -20.79 19.96 11.22
N GLN A 398 -20.96 18.68 10.85
CA GLN A 398 -21.87 18.32 9.76
C GLN A 398 -23.18 19.08 9.96
N ALA A 399 -23.65 19.78 8.93
CA ALA A 399 -25.01 20.29 8.96
C ALA A 399 -25.94 19.09 9.27
N PRO A 400 -26.74 19.13 10.35
CA PRO A 400 -27.63 18.04 10.67
C PRO A 400 -28.55 17.78 9.47
N VAL A 401 -28.72 16.52 9.10
CA VAL A 401 -29.77 16.10 8.16
C VAL A 401 -31.09 16.67 8.68
N THR A 402 -31.72 17.57 7.91
CA THR A 402 -32.90 18.31 8.36
C THR A 402 -34.15 17.42 8.33
N VAL A 403 -34.69 17.10 9.51
CA VAL A 403 -36.11 16.80 9.70
C VAL A 403 -36.78 18.09 10.20
N PRO A 404 -37.88 18.59 9.59
CA PRO A 404 -38.37 19.94 9.87
C PRO A 404 -39.18 20.03 11.17
N VAL A 405 -38.81 20.97 12.06
CA VAL A 405 -39.63 21.45 13.21
C VAL A 405 -39.36 22.98 13.42
N PRO A 406 -40.39 23.81 13.75
CA PRO A 406 -40.41 25.28 13.58
C PRO A 406 -39.84 26.11 14.77
N PRO A 407 -39.78 27.48 14.71
CA PRO A 407 -38.61 28.26 15.14
C PRO A 407 -38.67 28.85 16.56
N ALA A 408 -37.49 29.24 17.07
CA ALA A 408 -37.34 30.31 18.08
C ALA A 408 -36.06 31.14 17.83
N SER A 409 -36.18 32.45 18.01
CA SER A 409 -35.26 33.53 17.62
C SER A 409 -34.22 33.91 18.72
N PRO A 410 -33.47 35.04 18.62
CA PRO A 410 -32.08 35.10 18.16
C PRO A 410 -31.08 35.58 19.24
N GLY A 411 -29.78 35.31 19.06
CA GLY A 411 -28.79 35.81 20.02
C GLY A 411 -27.32 35.77 19.59
N ILE A 412 -26.88 36.88 18.97
CA ILE A 412 -25.59 37.56 19.11
C ILE A 412 -24.31 36.81 18.67
N SER A 413 -23.75 37.30 17.55
CA SER A 413 -22.32 37.24 17.21
C SER A 413 -21.60 38.46 17.82
N PRO A 414 -20.29 38.39 18.10
CA PRO A 414 -19.36 38.95 17.11
C PRO A 414 -18.00 38.23 16.99
N SER A 415 -17.51 38.10 15.74
CA SER A 415 -16.08 38.12 15.36
C SER A 415 -15.55 39.59 15.41
N PRO A 416 -14.26 39.96 15.14
CA PRO A 416 -13.18 39.19 14.51
C PRO A 416 -11.71 39.48 14.97
N SER A 417 -10.79 38.73 14.34
CA SER A 417 -9.43 39.08 13.91
C SER A 417 -8.24 38.64 14.77
N SER A 418 -7.32 37.91 14.12
CA SER A 418 -5.92 38.34 14.04
C SER A 418 -5.24 37.70 12.82
N ASN A 419 -4.84 38.55 11.87
CA ASN A 419 -3.81 38.27 10.87
C ASN A 419 -2.52 37.84 11.56
N GLN A 420 -1.87 36.77 11.09
CA GLN A 420 -0.42 36.54 11.16
C GLN A 420 0.04 35.82 9.88
N PRO A 421 1.24 36.11 9.36
CA PRO A 421 1.69 35.71 8.02
C PRO A 421 2.16 34.25 7.97
N GLU A 422 2.14 33.68 6.75
CA GLU A 422 2.69 32.38 6.37
C GLU A 422 4.10 32.15 6.96
N SER A 423 4.26 31.18 7.85
CA SER A 423 5.56 30.64 8.24
C SER A 423 5.63 29.16 7.85
N LEU A 424 6.35 28.90 6.76
CA LEU A 424 7.18 27.73 6.44
C LEU A 424 7.02 26.55 7.43
N ARG A 425 6.34 25.49 6.97
CA ARG A 425 6.19 24.24 7.71
C ARG A 425 7.56 23.53 7.76
N SER A 426 8.20 23.54 8.93
CA SER A 426 9.45 22.81 9.20
C SER A 426 9.18 21.31 9.29
N GLY A 427 9.36 20.59 8.19
CA GLY A 427 9.64 19.16 8.26
C GLY A 427 10.99 18.88 8.94
N PRO A 428 11.35 17.60 9.19
CA PRO A 428 12.66 17.25 9.73
C PRO A 428 13.81 17.59 8.76
N VAL A 429 13.52 17.87 7.49
CA VAL A 429 14.36 18.70 6.65
C VAL A 429 13.69 20.09 6.60
N ASP A 430 14.36 21.09 7.17
CA ASP A 430 13.88 22.48 7.15
C ASP A 430 14.35 23.13 5.85
N ASP A 431 13.43 23.32 4.90
CA ASP A 431 13.75 23.87 3.57
C ASP A 431 14.50 25.21 3.64
N VAL A 432 14.14 26.09 4.59
CA VAL A 432 14.77 27.41 4.70
C VAL A 432 16.17 27.29 5.27
N PHE A 433 16.33 26.46 6.30
CA PHE A 433 17.65 26.14 6.82
C PHE A 433 18.51 25.48 5.72
N TYR A 434 18.00 24.43 5.10
CA TYR A 434 18.74 23.60 4.19
C TYR A 434 19.14 24.36 2.92
N LEU A 435 18.19 25.00 2.22
CA LEU A 435 18.51 25.78 1.02
C LEU A 435 19.33 27.03 1.35
N GLY A 436 19.14 27.60 2.53
CA GLY A 436 19.95 28.73 3.02
C GLY A 436 21.43 28.37 3.25
N HIS A 437 21.71 27.13 3.67
CA HIS A 437 23.08 26.63 3.86
C HIS A 437 23.66 25.96 2.62
N ASN A 438 22.83 25.64 1.63
CA ASN A 438 23.18 24.90 0.42
C ASN A 438 22.77 25.67 -0.84
N PRO A 439 23.45 26.78 -1.18
CA PRO A 439 23.06 27.65 -2.29
C PRO A 439 23.20 26.98 -3.67
N ASP A 440 24.03 25.94 -3.79
CA ASP A 440 24.14 25.09 -4.97
C ASP A 440 22.84 24.31 -5.24
N VAL A 441 22.20 23.81 -4.18
CA VAL A 441 20.92 23.09 -4.24
C VAL A 441 19.79 24.05 -4.61
N LEU A 442 19.78 25.23 -3.98
CA LEU A 442 18.83 26.30 -4.30
C LEU A 442 18.96 26.76 -5.76
N ALA A 443 20.18 26.95 -6.25
CA ALA A 443 20.43 27.36 -7.64
C ALA A 443 20.04 26.29 -8.65
N ALA A 444 20.16 25.01 -8.28
CA ALA A 444 19.70 23.88 -9.08
C ALA A 444 18.18 23.70 -9.05
N GLY A 445 17.46 24.42 -8.18
CA GLY A 445 16.00 24.30 -8.03
C GLY A 445 15.57 22.93 -7.51
N ILE A 446 16.46 22.22 -6.82
CA ILE A 446 16.18 20.89 -6.26
C ILE A 446 15.54 21.08 -4.88
N ASP A 447 14.47 20.35 -4.63
CA ASP A 447 13.81 20.28 -3.31
C ASP A 447 14.81 19.86 -2.21
N ALA A 448 14.71 20.50 -1.03
CA ALA A 448 15.68 20.33 0.05
C ALA A 448 15.73 18.88 0.56
N LYS A 449 14.56 18.29 0.80
CA LYS A 449 14.43 16.91 1.26
C LYS A 449 14.93 15.93 0.21
N THR A 450 14.52 16.11 -1.05
CA THR A 450 14.96 15.31 -2.19
C THR A 450 16.49 15.34 -2.33
N HIS A 451 17.09 16.52 -2.19
CA HIS A 451 18.54 16.63 -2.23
C HIS A 451 19.18 15.94 -1.02
N TYR A 452 18.65 16.16 0.19
CA TYR A 452 19.19 15.54 1.39
C TYR A 452 19.19 14.01 1.30
N ASP A 453 18.07 13.40 0.93
CA ASP A 453 17.91 11.94 0.89
C ASP A 453 18.83 11.26 -0.14
N ASN A 454 19.01 11.91 -1.29
CA ASN A 454 19.78 11.36 -2.41
C ASN A 454 21.28 11.72 -2.37
N TYR A 455 21.64 12.87 -1.79
CA TYR A 455 23.00 13.41 -1.83
C TYR A 455 23.45 13.94 -0.47
N GLY A 456 22.66 14.83 0.13
CA GLY A 456 23.07 15.60 1.31
C GLY A 456 23.46 14.73 2.50
N ARG A 457 22.78 13.60 2.72
CA ARG A 457 23.13 12.65 3.77
C ARG A 457 24.48 11.97 3.57
N PHE A 458 24.89 11.76 2.32
CA PHE A 458 26.20 11.20 1.98
C PHE A 458 27.30 12.27 2.00
N GLU A 459 26.92 13.52 1.75
CA GLU A 459 27.80 14.68 1.78
C GLU A 459 27.98 15.27 3.18
N GLY A 460 27.28 14.74 4.19
CA GLY A 460 27.33 15.23 5.57
C GLY A 460 26.62 16.57 5.77
N ARG A 461 25.71 16.97 4.88
CA ARG A 461 24.90 18.19 5.02
C ARG A 461 23.86 17.99 6.12
N ASN A 462 23.49 19.04 6.85
CA ASN A 462 22.52 18.93 7.94
C ASN A 462 21.11 19.26 7.44
N PRO A 463 20.09 18.45 7.76
CA PRO A 463 18.72 18.64 7.29
C PRO A 463 18.01 19.78 8.02
N ASP A 464 18.39 20.04 9.27
CA ASP A 464 17.90 21.15 10.09
C ASP A 464 19.00 21.65 11.07
N ALA A 465 18.68 22.64 11.91
CA ALA A 465 19.64 23.28 12.81
C ALA A 465 20.08 22.42 14.02
N TYR A 466 19.36 21.34 14.31
CA TYR A 466 19.43 20.47 15.49
C TYR A 466 19.68 19.00 15.15
N PHE A 467 19.85 18.66 13.86
CA PHE A 467 20.36 17.37 13.42
C PHE A 467 21.76 17.53 12.79
N ASP A 468 22.74 16.77 13.26
CA ASP A 468 24.10 16.76 12.71
C ASP A 468 24.36 15.44 11.99
N THR A 469 24.24 15.44 10.67
CA THR A 469 24.36 14.21 9.86
C THR A 469 25.73 13.54 10.02
N ALA A 470 26.81 14.33 9.98
CA ALA A 470 28.16 13.80 10.10
C ALA A 470 28.46 13.38 11.55
N GLY A 471 28.01 14.17 12.53
CA GLY A 471 28.14 13.86 13.96
C GLY A 471 27.37 12.59 14.37
N TYR A 472 26.15 12.44 13.88
CA TYR A 472 25.29 11.28 14.14
C TYR A 472 25.92 9.99 13.61
N LEU A 473 26.36 9.97 12.34
CA LEU A 473 27.05 8.81 11.75
C LEU A 473 28.43 8.55 12.39
N GLY A 474 29.12 9.59 12.83
CA GLY A 474 30.41 9.46 13.51
C GLY A 474 30.29 8.83 14.90
N THR A 475 29.21 9.14 15.61
CA THR A 475 28.92 8.63 16.96
C THR A 475 28.31 7.24 16.90
N TYR A 476 27.28 7.06 16.05
CA TYR A 476 26.50 5.83 15.92
C TYR A 476 26.97 4.99 14.74
N ARG A 477 28.09 4.30 14.95
CA ARG A 477 28.80 3.54 13.89
C ARG A 477 28.00 2.36 13.35
N ASP A 478 27.06 1.83 14.10
CA ASP A 478 26.11 0.80 13.68
C ASP A 478 25.15 1.32 12.60
N VAL A 479 24.66 2.56 12.75
CA VAL A 479 23.84 3.24 11.73
C VAL A 479 24.65 3.46 10.46
N ALA A 480 25.90 3.90 10.60
CA ALA A 480 26.80 4.07 9.47
C ALA A 480 27.09 2.74 8.75
N ALA A 481 27.26 1.64 9.49
CA ALA A 481 27.49 0.31 8.92
C ALA A 481 26.25 -0.25 8.21
N ALA A 482 25.05 0.08 8.70
CA ALA A 482 23.79 -0.32 8.07
C ALA A 482 23.49 0.44 6.77
N GLY A 483 24.19 1.55 6.49
CA GLY A 483 23.97 2.37 5.29
C GLY A 483 22.63 3.10 5.27
N MET A 484 21.89 3.10 6.38
CA MET A 484 20.60 3.76 6.53
C MET A 484 20.76 5.28 6.45
N ASN A 485 19.72 5.98 6.02
CA ASN A 485 19.66 7.44 6.14
C ASN A 485 19.68 7.81 7.65
N PRO A 486 20.66 8.61 8.11
CA PRO A 486 20.80 8.91 9.54
C PRO A 486 19.60 9.66 10.11
N LEU A 487 18.97 10.55 9.34
CA LEU A 487 17.77 11.25 9.76
C LEU A 487 16.59 10.26 9.90
N ASP A 488 16.38 9.40 8.90
CA ASP A 488 15.31 8.38 8.98
C ASP A 488 15.54 7.42 10.15
N HIS A 489 16.78 6.98 10.36
CA HIS A 489 17.13 6.16 11.52
C HIS A 489 16.74 6.85 12.81
N TYR A 490 17.14 8.11 13.00
CA TYR A 490 16.81 8.85 14.21
C TYR A 490 15.30 8.99 14.41
N LEU A 491 14.55 9.30 13.35
CA LEU A 491 13.10 9.52 13.40
C LEU A 491 12.32 8.25 13.72
N ILE A 492 12.78 7.09 13.22
CA ILE A 492 12.10 5.81 13.38
C ILE A 492 12.54 5.10 14.67
N TYR A 493 13.85 5.02 14.91
CA TYR A 493 14.47 4.23 15.96
C TYR A 493 15.22 5.07 16.98
N GLY A 494 16.12 5.95 16.53
CA GLY A 494 17.15 6.56 17.37
C GLY A 494 16.59 7.32 18.58
N TRP A 495 15.51 8.08 18.42
CA TRP A 495 14.90 8.79 19.55
C TRP A 495 14.28 7.86 20.62
N ARG A 496 13.85 6.65 20.24
CA ARG A 496 13.34 5.63 21.19
C ARG A 496 14.48 4.87 21.86
N GLU A 497 15.65 4.86 21.22
CA GLU A 497 16.88 4.28 21.73
C GLU A 497 17.65 5.24 22.65
N GLY A 498 17.16 6.48 22.83
CA GLY A 498 17.82 7.50 23.64
C GLY A 498 19.05 8.11 22.96
N ARG A 499 19.14 8.04 21.62
CA ARG A 499 20.24 8.65 20.85
C ARG A 499 19.95 10.11 20.60
N ASP A 500 20.95 10.97 20.67
CA ASP A 500 20.84 12.39 20.39
C ASP A 500 21.05 12.70 18.89
N PRO A 501 20.22 13.55 18.27
CA PRO A 501 20.35 13.92 16.85
C PRO A 501 21.53 14.88 16.59
N SER A 502 21.96 15.64 17.60
CA SER A 502 23.14 16.49 17.56
C SER A 502 23.54 16.95 18.96
N ALA A 503 24.73 17.56 19.08
CA ALA A 503 25.19 18.18 20.31
C ALA A 503 24.32 19.35 20.82
N LYS A 504 23.39 19.83 19.99
CA LYS A 504 22.51 20.96 20.28
C LYS A 504 21.12 20.54 20.75
N PHE A 505 20.88 19.24 20.84
CA PHE A 505 19.57 18.71 21.19
C PHE A 505 19.69 17.41 21.99
N ASP A 506 19.41 17.49 23.29
CA ASP A 506 19.31 16.33 24.18
C ASP A 506 17.84 15.86 24.23
N GLY A 507 17.59 14.69 23.64
CA GLY A 507 16.24 14.13 23.52
C GLY A 507 15.64 13.74 24.87
N ASP A 508 16.44 13.16 25.76
CA ASP A 508 16.00 12.67 27.06
C ASP A 508 15.74 13.84 28.02
N ALA A 509 16.62 14.85 28.05
CA ALA A 509 16.40 16.07 28.81
C ALA A 509 15.17 16.83 28.30
N TYR A 510 14.95 16.84 26.99
CA TYR A 510 13.74 17.41 26.41
C TYR A 510 12.49 16.70 26.92
N LEU A 511 12.42 15.38 26.87
CA LEU A 511 11.27 14.61 27.34
C LEU A 511 11.08 14.73 28.86
N ALA A 512 12.16 14.78 29.64
CA ALA A 512 12.10 14.96 31.09
C ALA A 512 11.55 16.34 31.49
N ALA A 513 11.89 17.39 30.73
CA ALA A 513 11.38 18.74 30.95
C ALA A 513 9.97 18.96 30.40
N ASN A 514 9.49 18.08 29.51
CA ASN A 514 8.22 18.19 28.80
C ASN A 514 7.38 16.90 28.97
N PRO A 515 6.81 16.64 30.17
CA PRO A 515 6.09 15.40 30.46
C PRO A 515 4.84 15.17 29.60
N ASP A 516 4.26 16.25 29.06
CA ASP A 516 3.14 16.20 28.11
C ASP A 516 3.56 15.54 26.78
N VAL A 517 4.74 15.88 26.28
CA VAL A 517 5.33 15.30 25.06
C VAL A 517 5.72 13.84 25.30
N ALA A 518 6.32 13.56 26.46
CA ALA A 518 6.67 12.20 26.86
C ALA A 518 5.43 11.30 27.00
N ALA A 519 4.38 11.79 27.66
CA ALA A 519 3.12 11.06 27.81
C ALA A 519 2.41 10.81 26.48
N ALA A 520 2.55 11.73 25.51
CA ALA A 520 2.03 11.56 24.16
C ALA A 520 2.87 10.59 23.30
N GLY A 521 4.03 10.14 23.77
CA GLY A 521 4.92 9.25 23.02
C GLY A 521 5.43 9.88 21.72
N MET A 522 5.61 11.20 21.70
CA MET A 522 6.07 11.94 20.52
C MET A 522 7.60 11.97 20.43
N ASN A 523 8.12 11.98 19.20
CA ASN A 523 9.54 12.22 18.96
C ASN A 523 9.92 13.64 19.43
N PRO A 524 10.94 13.79 20.30
CA PRO A 524 11.26 15.08 20.93
C PRO A 524 11.75 16.13 19.93
N LEU A 525 12.57 15.75 18.96
CA LEU A 525 13.08 16.69 17.94
C LEU A 525 11.95 17.16 17.03
N VAL A 526 11.10 16.24 16.57
CA VAL A 526 9.95 16.58 15.71
C VAL A 526 9.01 17.54 16.44
N HIS A 527 8.68 17.24 17.71
CA HIS A 527 7.86 18.13 18.51
C HIS A 527 8.51 19.50 18.69
N PHE A 528 9.82 19.55 18.97
CA PHE A 528 10.54 20.79 19.17
C PHE A 528 10.56 21.68 17.91
N LEU A 529 10.84 21.08 16.74
CA LEU A 529 10.87 21.77 15.45
C LEU A 529 9.49 22.28 15.02
N ALA A 530 8.43 21.52 15.31
CA ALA A 530 7.06 21.85 14.91
C ALA A 530 6.36 22.83 15.88
N TYR A 531 6.60 22.69 17.18
CA TYR A 531 5.86 23.42 18.23
C TYR A 531 6.78 24.01 19.29
N GLY A 532 7.69 23.20 19.84
CA GLY A 532 8.42 23.54 21.05
C GLY A 532 9.22 24.84 20.95
N ARG A 533 9.79 25.15 19.79
CA ARG A 533 10.48 26.43 19.55
C ARG A 533 9.55 27.64 19.64
N ALA A 534 8.34 27.55 19.07
CA ALA A 534 7.35 28.63 19.13
C ALA A 534 6.74 28.77 20.53
N GLU A 535 6.67 27.67 21.28
CA GLU A 535 6.22 27.61 22.67
C GLU A 535 7.28 28.06 23.68
N GLY A 536 8.51 28.35 23.23
CA GLY A 536 9.61 28.78 24.10
C GLY A 536 10.26 27.65 24.92
N ARG A 537 10.08 26.38 24.53
CA ARG A 537 10.76 25.24 25.13
C ARG A 537 12.26 25.26 24.78
N HIS A 538 13.10 24.68 25.62
CA HIS A 538 14.55 24.65 25.43
C HIS A 538 14.98 23.38 24.67
N ALA A 539 16.03 23.50 23.84
CA ALA A 539 16.63 22.38 23.10
C ALA A 539 17.66 21.57 23.91
N PHE A 540 18.13 22.09 25.05
CA PHE A 540 19.14 21.45 25.90
C PHE A 540 20.46 21.15 25.17
N ASP A 541 21.07 22.19 24.59
CA ASP A 541 22.45 22.13 24.05
C ASP A 541 23.44 21.93 25.20
N ASP A 542 23.87 20.69 25.39
CA ASP A 542 24.86 20.28 26.40
C ASP A 542 26.25 20.02 25.80
N GLY A 543 26.38 20.13 24.48
CA GLY A 543 27.61 19.92 23.73
C GLY A 543 28.00 18.45 23.52
N LEU A 544 27.11 17.50 23.80
CA LEU A 544 27.36 16.06 23.72
C LEU A 544 26.38 15.37 22.76
N ILE A 545 26.83 14.30 22.10
CA ILE A 545 25.96 13.36 21.39
C ILE A 545 26.11 12.04 22.16
N ASN A 546 25.09 11.64 22.93
CA ASN A 546 25.17 10.49 23.85
C ASN A 546 24.97 9.13 23.19
#